data_AF-A0A0T9P4I9-F1
#
_entry.id   AF-A0A0T9P4I9-F1
#
_cell.length_a   1.000
_cell.length_b   1.000
_cell.length_c   1.000
_cell.angle_alpha   90.00
_cell.angle_beta   90.00
_cell.angle_gamma   90.00
#
_symmetry.space_group_name_H-M   'P 1'
#
loop_
_entity.id
_entity.type
_entity.pdbx_description
1 polymer ?
#
loop_
_entity_poly.entity_id
_entity_poly.type
_entity_poly.pdbx_seq_one_letter_code
_entity_poly.pdbx_strand_id
1 'polypeptide(L)'
;MSDKLMIHTLQQLQQLQQLRQQALNQATSRLAQQKQLCQRYQNNISALTSLTHFSLTAAAGAVLITNSASYKRHIQRVIDWQKQEQVLAGIEAGKLQIELQQQACREKTVAVVLAQQQQLWQLEQGRCEQKVTDSLAAQCWQRSKAG
;
A
#
# COMPACT_ATOMS: atom_id res chain seq x y z
N MET A 1 7.19 36.29 -15.53
CA MET A 1 8.11 35.19 -15.13
C MET A 1 7.54 34.32 -14.01
N SER A 2 6.63 34.81 -13.16
CA SER A 2 6.01 34.03 -12.06
C SER A 2 5.18 32.82 -12.52
N ASP A 3 4.37 32.95 -13.58
CA ASP A 3 3.49 31.86 -14.05
C ASP A 3 4.25 30.63 -14.57
N LYS A 4 5.33 30.83 -15.33
CA LYS A 4 6.14 29.70 -15.84
C LYS A 4 6.77 28.90 -14.69
N LEU A 5 7.22 29.59 -13.65
CA LEU A 5 7.76 28.94 -12.45
C LEU A 5 6.68 28.13 -11.73
N MET A 6 5.47 28.70 -11.60
CA MET A 6 4.34 28.05 -10.94
C MET A 6 3.86 26.80 -11.69
N ILE A 7 3.69 26.88 -13.01
CA ILE A 7 3.34 25.73 -13.86
C ILE A 7 4.39 24.63 -13.74
N HIS A 8 5.68 24.97 -13.75
CA HIS A 8 6.75 24.00 -13.58
C HIS A 8 6.70 23.33 -12.19
N THR A 9 6.47 24.09 -11.11
CA THR A 9 6.32 23.49 -9.77
C THR A 9 5.14 22.55 -9.66
N LEU A 10 4.00 22.86 -10.30
CA LEU A 10 2.83 21.98 -10.35
C LEU A 10 3.14 20.68 -11.11
N GLN A 11 3.84 20.77 -12.24
CA GLN A 11 4.27 19.59 -13.00
C GLN A 11 5.23 18.71 -12.19
N GLN A 12 6.18 19.31 -11.47
CA GLN A 12 7.09 18.57 -10.59
C GLN A 12 6.34 17.88 -9.45
N LEU A 13 5.36 18.55 -8.83
CA LEU A 13 4.54 17.96 -7.77
C LEU A 13 3.66 16.81 -8.30
N GLN A 14 3.11 16.93 -9.51
CA GLN A 14 2.37 15.85 -10.18
C GLN A 14 3.26 14.64 -10.46
N GLN A 15 4.47 14.85 -10.98
CA GLN A 15 5.44 13.77 -11.19
C GLN A 15 5.82 13.11 -9.87
N LEU A 16 6.07 13.90 -8.82
CA LEU A 16 6.35 13.37 -7.50
C LEU A 16 5.18 12.56 -6.95
N GLN A 17 3.94 13.02 -7.12
CA GLN A 17 2.74 12.29 -6.70
C GLN A 17 2.65 10.93 -7.39
N GLN A 18 2.89 10.87 -8.71
CA GLN A 18 2.90 9.61 -9.46
C GLN A 18 3.95 8.63 -8.92
N LEU A 19 5.17 9.10 -8.64
CA LEU A 19 6.22 8.28 -8.06
C LEU A 19 5.84 7.76 -6.66
N ARG A 20 5.21 8.61 -5.83
CA ARG A 20 4.74 8.20 -4.49
C ARG A 20 3.61 7.18 -4.58
N GLN A 21 2.67 7.35 -5.50
CA GLN A 21 1.59 6.39 -5.71
C GLN A 21 2.13 5.03 -6.17
N GLN A 22 3.13 5.01 -7.07
CA GLN A 22 3.79 3.77 -7.49
C GLN A 22 4.48 3.09 -6.30
N ALA A 23 5.21 3.83 -5.47
CA ALA A 23 5.85 3.29 -4.27
C ALA A 23 4.83 2.72 -3.27
N LEU A 24 3.70 3.41 -3.07
CA LEU A 24 2.59 2.92 -2.24
C LEU A 24 2.00 1.61 -2.78
N ASN A 25 1.77 1.53 -4.09
CA ASN A 25 1.27 0.32 -4.74
C ASN A 25 2.25 -0.86 -4.59
N GLN A 26 3.56 -0.61 -4.72
CA GLN A 26 4.60 -1.61 -4.51
C GLN A 26 4.67 -2.10 -3.07
N ALA A 27 4.60 -1.19 -2.09
CA ALA A 27 4.56 -1.57 -0.67
C ALA A 27 3.30 -2.41 -0.36
N THR A 28 2.15 -2.03 -0.95
CA THR A 28 0.88 -2.76 -0.81
C THR A 28 0.99 -4.17 -1.36
N SER A 29 1.55 -4.35 -2.56
CA SER A 29 1.68 -5.67 -3.18
C SER A 29 2.63 -6.58 -2.40
N ARG A 30 3.76 -6.06 -1.92
CA ARG A 30 4.69 -6.82 -1.05
C ARG A 30 4.01 -7.29 0.23
N LEU A 31 3.27 -6.41 0.91
CA LEU A 31 2.53 -6.79 2.12
C LEU A 31 1.48 -7.87 1.82
N ALA A 32 0.76 -7.75 0.71
CA ALA A 32 -0.24 -8.75 0.30
C ALA A 32 0.40 -10.12 0.05
N GLN A 33 1.53 -10.16 -0.67
CA GLN A 33 2.31 -11.38 -0.89
C GLN A 33 2.76 -12.02 0.43
N GLN A 34 3.25 -11.20 1.37
CA GLN A 34 3.68 -11.68 2.68
C GLN A 34 2.50 -12.24 3.51
N LYS A 35 1.35 -11.57 3.51
CA LYS A 35 0.14 -12.08 4.18
C LYS A 35 -0.33 -13.41 3.58
N GLN A 36 -0.26 -13.55 2.25
CA GLN A 36 -0.57 -14.82 1.59
C GLN A 36 0.40 -15.92 2.03
N LEU A 37 1.69 -15.62 2.18
CA LEU A 37 2.67 -16.57 2.71
C LEU A 37 2.33 -16.99 4.15
N CYS A 38 1.99 -16.05 5.04
CA CYS A 38 1.54 -16.37 6.40
C CYS A 38 0.32 -17.31 6.40
N GLN A 39 -0.65 -17.06 5.52
CA GLN A 39 -1.83 -17.93 5.38
C GLN A 39 -1.45 -19.32 4.88
N ARG A 40 -0.50 -19.44 3.96
CA ARG A 40 -0.02 -20.74 3.47
C ARG A 40 0.62 -21.56 4.60
N TYR A 41 1.42 -20.94 5.46
CA TYR A 41 1.96 -21.63 6.64
C TYR A 41 0.83 -22.13 7.56
N GLN A 42 -0.18 -21.30 7.82
CA GLN A 42 -1.32 -21.71 8.66
C GLN A 42 -2.11 -22.88 8.07
N ASN A 43 -2.33 -22.87 6.75
CA ASN A 43 -3.01 -23.94 6.04
C ASN A 43 -2.18 -25.23 6.07
N ASN A 44 -0.86 -25.13 5.84
CA ASN A 44 0.05 -26.27 5.88
C ASN A 44 0.10 -26.90 7.27
N ILE A 45 0.22 -26.09 8.33
CA ILE A 45 0.20 -26.57 9.72
C ILE A 45 -1.09 -27.32 10.01
N SER A 46 -2.24 -26.77 9.60
CA SER A 46 -3.54 -27.42 9.77
C SER A 46 -3.60 -28.77 9.03
N ALA A 47 -3.17 -28.82 7.77
CA ALA A 47 -3.15 -30.04 6.98
C ALA A 47 -2.22 -31.11 7.55
N LEU A 48 -0.99 -30.73 7.94
CA LEU A 48 -0.03 -31.64 8.57
C LEU A 48 -0.52 -32.15 9.92
N THR A 49 -1.19 -31.30 10.71
CA THR A 49 -1.80 -31.72 11.98
C THR A 49 -2.87 -32.78 11.74
N SER A 50 -3.76 -32.56 10.77
CA SER A 50 -4.78 -33.55 10.38
C SER A 50 -4.18 -34.89 9.94
N LEU A 51 -3.03 -34.89 9.24
CA LEU A 51 -2.32 -36.12 8.85
C LEU A 51 -1.80 -36.93 10.04
N THR A 52 -1.63 -36.34 11.21
CA THR A 52 -1.19 -37.07 12.42
C THR A 52 -2.35 -37.70 13.20
N HIS A 53 -3.59 -37.30 12.93
CA HIS A 53 -4.82 -37.73 13.61
C HIS A 53 -5.39 -39.06 13.08
N PHE A 54 -4.53 -40.02 12.70
CA PHE A 54 -4.95 -41.38 12.37
C PHE A 54 -4.74 -42.31 13.57
N SER A 55 -5.67 -43.26 13.72
CA SER A 55 -5.61 -44.30 14.75
C SER A 55 -5.28 -45.65 14.11
N LEU A 56 -4.41 -46.41 14.76
CA LEU A 56 -4.15 -47.79 14.39
C LEU A 56 -5.20 -48.71 15.02
N THR A 57 -5.57 -49.78 14.34
CA THR A 57 -6.44 -50.81 14.91
C THR A 57 -5.69 -51.59 15.99
N ALA A 58 -6.42 -52.11 16.98
CA ALA A 58 -5.83 -52.90 18.08
C ALA A 58 -5.12 -54.19 17.61
N ALA A 59 -5.37 -54.64 16.37
CA ALA A 59 -4.72 -55.79 15.74
C ALA A 59 -3.44 -55.42 14.95
N ALA A 60 -2.98 -54.16 15.00
CA ALA A 60 -1.78 -53.74 14.27
C ALA A 60 -0.51 -54.41 14.82
N GLY A 61 0.27 -55.05 13.94
CA GLY A 61 1.55 -55.66 14.31
C GLY A 61 2.60 -54.63 14.77
N ALA A 62 3.59 -55.08 15.55
CA ALA A 62 4.63 -54.22 16.16
C ALA A 62 5.41 -53.35 15.14
N VAL A 63 5.63 -53.85 13.91
CA VAL A 63 6.27 -53.10 12.82
C VAL A 63 5.41 -51.92 12.38
N LEU A 64 4.09 -52.10 12.23
CA LEU A 64 3.16 -51.03 11.87
C LEU A 64 3.09 -49.95 12.95
N ILE A 65 3.09 -50.37 14.23
CA ILE A 65 3.13 -49.44 15.37
C ILE A 65 4.40 -48.59 15.32
N THR A 66 5.57 -49.21 15.13
CA THR A 66 6.86 -48.51 15.06
C THR A 66 6.91 -47.54 13.88
N ASN A 67 6.43 -47.96 12.71
CA ASN A 67 6.36 -47.11 11.52
C ASN A 67 5.44 -45.91 11.73
N SER A 68 4.27 -46.11 12.35
CA SER A 68 3.34 -45.01 12.65
C SER A 68 3.93 -43.99 13.62
N ALA A 69 4.64 -44.46 14.65
CA ALA A 69 5.29 -43.61 15.63
C ALA A 69 6.43 -42.80 15.00
N SER A 70 7.23 -43.44 14.14
CA SER A 70 8.26 -42.77 13.36
C SER A 70 7.65 -41.71 12.43
N TYR A 71 6.60 -42.07 11.67
CA TYR A 71 5.89 -41.15 10.78
C TYR A 71 5.35 -39.92 11.53
N LYS A 72 4.64 -40.12 12.63
CA LYS A 72 4.10 -39.01 13.46
C LYS A 72 5.23 -38.11 13.97
N ARG A 73 6.35 -38.68 14.43
CA ARG A 73 7.53 -37.90 14.86
C ARG A 73 8.12 -37.06 13.71
N HIS A 74 8.16 -37.60 12.49
CA HIS A 74 8.65 -36.83 11.33
C HIS A 74 7.71 -35.69 10.98
N ILE A 75 6.39 -35.95 10.89
CA ILE A 75 5.41 -34.89 10.61
C ILE A 75 5.44 -33.81 11.70
N GLN A 76 5.58 -34.19 12.97
CA GLN A 76 5.69 -33.23 14.06
C GLN A 76 6.89 -32.29 13.90
N ARG A 77 8.06 -32.81 13.51
CA ARG A 77 9.23 -31.96 13.22
C ARG A 77 8.96 -30.96 12.10
N VAL A 78 8.24 -31.37 11.05
CA VAL A 78 7.85 -30.48 9.95
C VAL A 78 6.86 -29.41 10.43
N ILE A 79 5.89 -29.77 11.28
CA ILE A 79 4.97 -28.81 11.90
C ILE A 79 5.73 -27.77 12.73
N ASP A 80 6.65 -28.22 13.57
CA ASP A 80 7.43 -27.34 14.44
C ASP A 80 8.27 -26.36 13.62
N TRP A 81 8.89 -26.84 12.53
CA TRP A 81 9.58 -25.97 11.58
C TRP A 81 8.61 -24.97 10.89
N GLN A 82 7.46 -25.41 10.38
CA GLN A 82 6.47 -24.51 9.75
C GLN A 82 5.97 -23.44 10.72
N LYS A 83 5.84 -23.74 12.02
CA LYS A 83 5.49 -22.76 13.05
C LYS A 83 6.57 -21.71 13.23
N GLN A 84 7.84 -22.11 13.24
CA GLN A 84 8.97 -21.17 13.31
C GLN A 84 8.98 -20.24 12.09
N GLU A 85 8.83 -20.80 10.89
CA GLU A 85 8.75 -20.02 9.65
C GLU A 85 7.55 -19.08 9.62
N GLN A 86 6.39 -19.51 10.14
CA GLN A 86 5.20 -18.66 10.25
C GLN A 86 5.47 -17.43 11.15
N VAL A 87 6.19 -17.61 12.26
CA VAL A 87 6.57 -16.51 13.16
C VAL A 87 7.49 -15.53 12.43
N LEU A 88 8.51 -16.01 11.73
CA LEU A 88 9.41 -15.17 10.93
C LEU A 88 8.65 -14.41 9.84
N ALA A 89 7.74 -15.09 9.15
CA ALA A 89 6.89 -14.48 8.13
C ALA A 89 5.97 -13.40 8.72
N GLY A 90 5.46 -13.61 9.94
CA GLY A 90 4.66 -12.63 10.68
C GLY A 90 5.46 -11.39 11.07
N ILE A 91 6.71 -11.55 11.51
CA ILE A 91 7.62 -10.43 11.81
C ILE A 91 7.85 -9.60 10.55
N GLU A 92 8.10 -10.25 9.42
CA GLU A 92 8.31 -9.56 8.14
C GLU A 92 7.05 -8.82 7.66
N ALA A 93 5.87 -9.42 7.83
CA ALA A 93 4.60 -8.74 7.56
C ALA A 93 4.44 -7.47 8.40
N GLY A 94 4.88 -7.50 9.67
CA GLY A 94 4.91 -6.33 10.55
C GLY A 94 5.79 -5.21 10.02
N LYS A 95 7.01 -5.53 9.54
CA LYS A 95 7.92 -4.54 8.91
C LYS A 95 7.29 -3.93 7.65
N LEU A 96 6.74 -4.76 6.77
CA LEU A 96 6.09 -4.31 5.54
C LEU A 96 4.85 -3.45 5.82
N GLN A 97 4.12 -3.72 6.91
CA GLN A 97 2.99 -2.90 7.33
C GLN A 97 3.43 -1.49 7.77
N ILE A 98 4.56 -1.39 8.48
CA ILE A 98 5.16 -0.09 8.84
C ILE A 98 5.64 0.65 7.59
N GLU A 99 6.33 -0.05 6.67
CA GLU A 99 6.76 0.53 5.39
C GLU A 99 5.56 1.08 4.61
N LEU A 100 4.47 0.30 4.51
CA LEU A 100 3.25 0.72 3.84
C LEU A 100 2.68 2.01 4.44
N GLN A 101 2.61 2.11 5.76
CA GLN A 101 2.13 3.30 6.45
C GLN A 101 3.01 4.53 6.15
N GLN A 102 4.34 4.34 6.13
CA GLN A 102 5.27 5.42 5.77
C GLN A 102 5.08 5.88 4.33
N GLN A 103 4.90 4.96 3.38
CA GLN A 103 4.63 5.31 1.98
C GLN A 103 3.28 6.00 1.81
N ALA A 104 2.25 5.55 2.53
CA ALA A 104 0.93 6.19 2.52
C ALA A 104 0.99 7.63 3.06
N CYS A 105 1.73 7.85 4.15
CA CYS A 105 1.94 9.20 4.69
C CYS A 105 2.67 10.12 3.69
N ARG A 106 3.71 9.60 3.02
CA ARG A 106 4.46 10.36 2.01
C ARG A 106 3.63 10.69 0.79
N GLU A 107 2.84 9.74 0.28
CA GLU A 107 1.89 9.97 -0.82
C GLU A 107 0.89 11.05 -0.42
N LYS A 108 0.25 10.90 0.75
CA LYS A 108 -0.76 11.84 1.22
C LYS A 108 -0.22 13.26 1.40
N THR A 109 1.00 13.39 1.91
CA THR A 109 1.68 14.68 2.06
C THR A 109 1.81 15.38 0.71
N VAL A 110 2.29 14.67 -0.32
CA VAL A 110 2.45 15.24 -1.66
C VAL A 110 1.09 15.57 -2.28
N ALA A 111 0.09 14.70 -2.11
CA ALA A 111 -1.27 14.94 -2.62
C ALA A 111 -1.90 16.22 -2.01
N VAL A 112 -1.72 16.45 -0.71
CA VAL A 112 -2.22 17.66 -0.03
C VAL A 112 -1.48 18.90 -0.53
N VAL A 113 -0.15 18.86 -0.62
CA VAL A 113 0.64 20.00 -1.13
C VAL A 113 0.28 20.33 -2.58
N LEU A 114 0.11 19.32 -3.44
CA LEU A 114 -0.31 19.53 -4.82
C LEU A 114 -1.70 20.18 -4.88
N ALA A 115 -2.67 19.69 -4.11
CA ALA A 115 -4.01 20.27 -4.08
C ALA A 115 -4.00 21.73 -3.62
N GLN A 116 -3.22 22.06 -2.58
CA GLN A 116 -3.06 23.44 -2.10
C GLN A 116 -2.46 24.34 -3.18
N GLN A 117 -1.40 23.89 -3.87
CA GLN A 117 -0.77 24.68 -4.94
C GLN A 117 -1.71 24.89 -6.13
N GLN A 118 -2.52 23.89 -6.48
CA GLN A 118 -3.53 24.00 -7.52
C GLN A 118 -4.61 25.04 -7.15
N GLN A 119 -5.08 25.02 -5.90
CA GLN A 119 -6.05 26.02 -5.42
C GLN A 119 -5.48 27.43 -5.46
N LEU A 120 -4.24 27.63 -4.98
CA LEU A 120 -3.59 28.94 -5.02
C LEU A 120 -3.43 29.45 -6.45
N TRP A 121 -3.07 28.57 -7.38
CA TRP A 121 -2.96 28.92 -8.79
C TRP A 121 -4.30 29.35 -9.39
N GLN A 122 -5.36 28.60 -9.13
CA GLN A 122 -6.71 28.91 -9.63
C GLN A 122 -7.22 30.25 -9.07
N LEU A 123 -6.95 30.55 -7.80
CA LEU A 123 -7.32 31.83 -7.19
C LEU A 123 -6.59 33.00 -7.85
N GLU A 124 -5.28 32.87 -8.11
CA GLU A 124 -4.52 33.94 -8.76
C GLU A 124 -4.93 34.14 -10.21
N GLN A 125 -5.25 33.06 -10.94
CA GLN A 125 -5.83 33.16 -12.28
C GLN A 125 -7.18 33.89 -12.27
N GLY A 126 -8.09 33.50 -11.39
CA GLY A 126 -9.39 34.18 -11.26
C GLY A 126 -9.25 35.66 -10.91
N ARG A 127 -8.28 36.01 -10.05
CA ARG A 127 -7.98 37.41 -9.71
C ARG A 127 -7.45 38.20 -10.92
N CYS A 128 -6.60 37.59 -11.74
CA CYS A 128 -6.09 38.21 -12.96
C CYS A 128 -7.19 38.41 -14.00
N GLU A 129 -8.04 37.40 -14.21
CA GLU A 129 -9.19 37.47 -15.12
C GLU A 129 -10.16 38.57 -14.69
N GLN A 130 -10.52 38.61 -13.40
CA GLN A 130 -11.41 39.64 -12.86
C GLN A 130 -10.86 41.05 -13.08
N LYS A 131 -9.57 41.29 -12.84
CA LYS A 131 -8.94 42.59 -13.13
C LYS A 131 -9.05 42.99 -14.60
N VAL A 132 -8.88 42.04 -15.51
CA VAL A 132 -9.02 42.28 -16.95
C VAL A 132 -10.47 42.65 -17.28
N THR A 133 -11.44 41.88 -16.77
CA THR A 133 -12.87 42.15 -16.96
C THR A 133 -13.29 43.51 -16.40
N ASP A 134 -12.87 43.84 -15.17
CA ASP A 134 -13.16 45.12 -14.52
C ASP A 134 -12.55 46.29 -15.29
N SER A 135 -11.33 46.13 -15.80
CA SER A 135 -10.67 47.16 -16.62
C SER A 135 -11.42 47.42 -17.93
N LEU A 136 -11.95 46.37 -18.57
CA LEU A 136 -12.74 46.48 -19.79
C LEU A 136 -14.10 47.11 -19.51
N ALA A 137 -14.78 46.71 -18.43
CA ALA A 137 -16.05 47.29 -18.00
C ALA A 137 -15.92 48.79 -17.70
N ALA A 138 -14.85 49.20 -17.00
CA ALA A 138 -14.56 50.60 -16.71
C ALA A 138 -14.35 51.42 -18.00
N GLN A 139 -13.62 50.88 -18.98
CA GLN A 139 -13.41 51.55 -20.28
C GLN A 139 -14.72 51.69 -21.06
N CYS A 140 -15.55 50.65 -21.11
CA CYS A 140 -16.87 50.71 -21.75
C CYS A 140 -17.76 51.77 -21.10
N TRP A 141 -17.79 51.84 -19.77
CA TRP A 141 -18.56 52.84 -19.03
C TRP A 141 -18.07 54.26 -19.29
N GLN A 142 -16.76 54.49 -19.36
CA GLN A 142 -16.20 55.80 -19.71
C GLN A 142 -16.60 56.23 -21.12
N ARG A 143 -16.56 55.31 -22.10
CA ARG A 143 -16.96 55.59 -23.48
C ARG A 143 -18.44 55.92 -23.60
N SER A 144 -19.31 55.22 -22.87
CA SER A 144 -20.75 55.52 -22.87
C SER A 144 -21.12 56.84 -22.21
N LYS A 145 -20.20 57.45 -21.45
CA LYS A 145 -20.42 58.73 -20.75
C LYS A 145 -19.89 59.94 -21.52
N ALA A 146 -19.04 59.70 -22.52
CA ALA A 146 -18.38 60.72 -23.34
C ALA A 146 -19.03 60.90 -24.73
N GLY A 147 -20.03 60.09 -25.06
CA GLY A 147 -20.93 60.27 -26.21
C GLY A 147 -22.33 60.63 -25.73
#